data_AF-A0A0Q6J564-F1
#
_entry.id   AF-A0A0Q6J564-F1
#
_cell.length_a   1.000
_cell.length_b   1.000
_cell.length_c   1.000
_cell.angle_alpha   90.00
_cell.angle_beta   90.00
_cell.angle_gamma   90.00
#
_symmetry.space_group_name_H-M   'P 1'
#
loop_
_entity.id
_entity.type
_entity.pdbx_description
1 polymer ?
#
loop_
_entity_poly.entity_id
_entity_poly.type
_entity_poly.pdbx_seq_one_letter_code
_entity_poly.pdbx_strand_id
1 'polypeptide(L)' 'MTEQMTAQYFTGRVDRVKAAIQTAVDEAGAYGSDQLVADFEWIQYAHDHVHVTERDGVEYVDDQAATRHVDELFERYRVG' A
#
# COMPACT_ATOMS: atom_id res chain seq x y z
N MET A 1 -10.19 -15.76 12.77
CA MET A 1 -10.23 -14.30 13.01
C MET A 1 -9.28 -13.69 12.02
N THR A 2 -9.76 -12.87 11.10
CA THR A 2 -8.87 -12.03 10.30
C THR A 2 -8.39 -10.90 11.20
N GLU A 3 -7.07 -10.76 11.32
CA GLU A 3 -6.47 -9.65 12.07
C GLU A 3 -6.89 -8.34 11.40
N GLN A 4 -7.67 -7.53 12.11
CA GLN A 4 -8.07 -6.22 11.62
C GLN A 4 -6.88 -5.27 11.76
N MET A 5 -6.48 -4.65 10.65
CA MET A 5 -5.40 -3.69 10.61
C MET A 5 -5.95 -2.30 10.92
N THR A 6 -5.30 -1.54 11.81
CA THR A 6 -5.71 -0.15 12.01
C THR A 6 -5.42 0.67 10.75
N ALA A 7 -6.29 1.63 10.44
CA ALA A 7 -6.10 2.54 9.31
C ALA A 7 -4.75 3.26 9.41
N GLN A 8 -4.39 3.74 10.60
CA GLN A 8 -3.10 4.39 10.85
C GLN A 8 -1.90 3.49 10.49
N TYR A 9 -1.93 2.22 10.91
CA TYR A 9 -0.84 1.29 10.60
C TYR A 9 -0.80 0.97 9.09
N PHE A 10 -1.96 0.80 8.47
CA PHE A 10 -2.08 0.58 7.04
C PHE A 10 -1.54 1.77 6.23
N THR A 11 -1.93 3.01 6.53
CA THR A 11 -1.46 4.19 5.81
C THR A 11 0.05 4.37 5.96
N GLY A 12 0.60 4.20 7.17
CA GLY A 12 2.05 4.26 7.38
C GLY A 12 2.84 3.15 6.66
N ARG A 13 2.17 2.06 6.27
CA ARG A 13 2.73 1.03 5.40
C ARG A 13 2.65 1.46 3.94
N VAL A 14 1.48 1.88 3.49
CA VAL A 14 1.26 2.40 2.13
C VAL A 14 2.26 3.51 1.80
N ASP A 15 2.52 4.44 2.71
CA ASP A 15 3.50 5.51 2.52
C ASP A 15 4.91 5.00 2.23
N ARG A 16 5.36 4.00 3.00
CA ARG A 16 6.70 3.40 2.82
C ARG A 16 6.80 2.65 1.50
N VAL A 17 5.75 1.92 1.10
CA VAL A 17 5.68 1.24 -0.20
C VAL A 17 5.67 2.25 -1.33
N LYS A 18 4.87 3.30 -1.24
CA LYS A 18 4.79 4.39 -2.23
C LYS A 18 6.16 5.03 -2.44
N ALA A 19 6.91 5.30 -1.38
CA ALA A 19 8.27 5.84 -1.47
C ALA A 19 9.25 4.86 -2.14
N ALA A 20 9.16 3.57 -1.83
CA ALA A 20 10.02 2.55 -2.44
C ALA A 20 9.72 2.35 -3.94
N ILE A 21 8.43 2.35 -4.31
CA ILE A 21 7.99 2.28 -5.71
C ILE A 21 8.45 3.53 -6.46
N GLN A 22 8.30 4.72 -5.88
CA GLN A 22 8.78 5.96 -6.49
C GLN A 22 10.28 5.91 -6.76
N THR A 23 11.07 5.39 -5.81
CA THR A 23 12.51 5.19 -6.00
C THR A 23 12.80 4.25 -7.17
N ALA A 24 12.07 3.12 -7.25
CA ALA A 24 12.21 2.18 -8.36
C ALA A 24 11.80 2.78 -9.72
N VAL A 25 10.79 3.65 -9.76
CA VAL A 25 10.38 4.41 -10.95
C VAL A 25 11.50 5.37 -11.37
N ASP A 26 12.06 6.11 -10.43
CA ASP A 26 13.14 7.06 -10.69
C ASP A 26 14.40 6.34 -11.20
N GLU A 27 14.73 5.16 -10.66
CA GLU A 27 15.84 4.32 -11.11
C GLU A 27 15.60 3.68 -12.49
N ALA A 28 14.38 3.26 -12.79
CA ALA A 28 14.01 2.66 -14.07
C ALA A 28 13.90 3.70 -15.22
N GLY A 29 13.69 4.97 -14.87
CA GLY A 29 13.51 6.06 -15.83
C GLY A 29 12.31 5.85 -16.76
N ALA A 30 12.40 6.31 -18.01
CA ALA A 30 11.32 6.24 -18.99
C ALA A 30 10.97 4.82 -19.49
N TYR A 31 11.70 3.78 -19.03
CA TYR A 31 11.54 2.39 -19.44
C TYR A 31 11.04 1.49 -18.30
N GLY A 32 10.39 2.07 -17.29
CA GLY A 32 9.71 1.31 -16.24
C GLY A 32 8.81 0.22 -16.83
N SER A 33 8.75 -0.94 -16.17
CA SER A 33 7.89 -2.04 -16.61
C SER A 33 6.41 -1.69 -16.40
N ASP A 34 5.52 -2.28 -17.21
CA ASP A 34 4.06 -2.13 -17.02
C ASP A 34 3.63 -2.51 -15.60
N GLN A 35 4.33 -3.49 -15.00
CA GLN A 35 4.11 -3.90 -13.62
C GLN A 35 4.44 -2.79 -12.61
N LEU A 36 5.54 -2.05 -12.82
CA LEU A 36 5.94 -0.97 -11.92
C LEU A 36 4.95 0.20 -11.97
N VAL A 37 4.44 0.52 -13.17
CA VAL A 37 3.38 1.53 -13.35
C VAL A 37 2.11 1.07 -12.64
N ALA A 38 1.69 -0.18 -12.84
CA ALA A 38 0.50 -0.73 -12.18
C ALA A 38 0.62 -0.71 -10.65
N ASP A 39 1.78 -1.11 -10.11
CA ASP A 39 2.05 -1.07 -8.66
C ASP A 39 1.96 0.38 -8.13
N PHE A 40 2.48 1.36 -8.87
CA PHE A 40 2.45 2.79 -8.50
C PHE A 40 1.06 3.41 -8.55
N GLU A 41 0.27 3.09 -9.57
CA GLU A 41 -1.11 3.55 -9.67
C GLU A 41 -1.97 2.95 -8.55
N TRP A 42 -1.79 1.66 -8.28
CA TRP A 42 -2.53 0.97 -7.25
C TRP A 42 -2.20 1.51 -5.85
N ILE A 43 -0.91 1.71 -5.52
CA ILE A 43 -0.54 2.17 -4.18
C ILE A 43 -1.03 3.60 -3.90
N GLN A 44 -1.09 4.45 -4.94
CA GLN A 44 -1.69 5.78 -4.83
C GLN A 44 -3.20 5.68 -4.60
N TYR A 45 -3.89 4.81 -5.34
CA TYR A 45 -5.32 4.58 -5.11
C TYR A 45 -5.59 4.10 -3.68
N ALA A 46 -4.82 3.12 -3.20
CA ALA A 46 -4.97 2.58 -1.85
C ALA A 46 -4.69 3.63 -0.76
N HIS A 47 -3.73 4.54 -0.99
CA HIS A 47 -3.45 5.65 -0.08
C HIS A 47 -4.65 6.60 0.07
N ASP A 48 -5.35 6.89 -1.03
CA ASP A 48 -6.40 7.92 -1.04
C ASP A 48 -7.81 7.36 -0.83
N HIS A 49 -8.06 6.07 -1.12
CA HIS A 49 -9.40 5.50 -1.25
C HIS A 49 -9.66 4.22 -0.43
N VAL A 50 -8.75 3.82 0.48
CA VAL A 50 -8.99 2.61 1.29
C VAL A 50 -10.26 2.73 2.13
N HIS A 51 -11.07 1.67 2.15
CA HIS A 51 -12.28 1.63 2.96
C HIS A 51 -11.93 1.37 4.43
N VAL A 52 -12.41 2.25 5.31
CA VAL A 52 -12.22 2.14 6.76
C VAL A 52 -13.56 2.08 7.48
N THR A 53 -13.59 1.35 8.58
CA THR A 53 -14.70 1.28 9.52
C THR A 53 -14.23 1.76 10.89
N GLU A 54 -15.07 2.53 11.59
CA GLU A 54 -14.75 3.03 12.92
C GLU A 54 -15.34 2.10 13.99
N ARG A 55 -14.52 1.71 14.97
CA ARG A 55 -14.94 0.95 16.13
C ARG A 55 -14.24 1.47 17.38
N ASP A 56 -15.03 1.84 18.39
CA ASP A 56 -14.53 2.34 19.68
C ASP A 56 -13.57 3.55 19.53
N GLY A 57 -13.83 4.41 18.52
CA GLY A 57 -12.99 5.58 18.21
C GLY A 57 -11.69 5.27 17.48
N VAL A 58 -11.52 4.04 16.98
CA VAL A 58 -10.36 3.61 16.19
C VAL A 58 -10.82 3.19 14.80
N GLU A 59 -10.17 3.69 13.77
CA GLU A 59 -10.41 3.30 12.38
C GLU A 59 -9.64 2.03 12.02
N TYR A 60 -10.33 1.09 11.40
CA TYR A 60 -9.78 -0.17 10.90
C TYR A 60 -10.04 -0.30 9.41
N VAL A 61 -9.08 -0.87 8.68
CA VAL A 61 -9.27 -1.19 7.28
C VAL A 61 -10.23 -2.36 7.15
N ASP A 62 -11.33 -2.15 6.42
CA ASP A 62 -12.35 -3.18 6.13
C ASP A 62 -12.11 -3.83 4.75
N ASP A 63 -10.89 -3.69 4.23
CA ASP A 63 -10.47 -4.30 2.97
C ASP A 63 -9.26 -5.23 3.19
N GLN A 64 -9.56 -6.52 3.32
CA GLN A 64 -8.53 -7.56 3.45
C GLN A 64 -7.71 -7.75 2.17
N ALA A 65 -8.29 -7.48 0.99
CA ALA A 65 -7.57 -7.61 -0.26
C ALA A 65 -6.54 -6.49 -0.39
N ALA A 66 -6.91 -5.25 -0.05
CA ALA A 66 -5.97 -4.14 0.03
C ALA A 66 -4.86 -4.41 1.05
N THR A 67 -5.22 -4.93 2.23
CA THR A 67 -4.24 -5.30 3.26
C THR A 67 -3.21 -6.31 2.75
N ARG A 68 -3.68 -7.43 2.17
CA ARG A 68 -2.79 -8.45 1.61
C ARG A 68 -1.93 -7.91 0.47
N HIS A 69 -2.48 -7.07 -0.39
CA HIS A 69 -1.72 -6.56 -1.51
C HIS A 69 -0.61 -5.58 -1.06
N VAL A 70 -0.86 -4.79 0.00
CA VAL A 70 0.20 -4.01 0.65
C VAL A 70 1.28 -4.92 1.24
N ASP A 71 0.93 -6.07 1.83
CA ASP A 71 1.92 -7.06 2.29
C ASP A 71 2.80 -7.56 1.14
N GLU A 72 2.19 -7.93 0.00
CA GLU A 72 2.92 -8.39 -1.20
C GLU A 72 3.88 -7.32 -1.74
N LEU A 73 3.45 -6.06 -1.77
CA LEU A 73 4.29 -4.94 -2.21
C LEU A 73 5.43 -4.67 -1.21
N PHE A 74 5.20 -4.82 0.09
CA PHE A 74 6.24 -4.72 1.13
C PHE A 74 7.37 -5.72 0.87
N GLU A 75 7.03 -6.97 0.59
CA GLU A 75 8.00 -8.04 0.29
C GLU A 75 8.71 -7.79 -1.03
N ARG A 76 7.96 -7.41 -2.08
CA ARG A 76 8.50 -7.15 -3.43
C ARG A 76 9.53 -6.04 -3.43
N TYR A 77 9.22 -4.92 -2.78
CA TYR A 77 10.09 -3.74 -2.73
C TYR A 77 11.03 -3.74 -1.51
N ARG A 78 11.05 -4.83 -0.73
CA ARG A 78 11.91 -5.03 0.47
C ARG A 78 11.84 -3.86 1.44
N VAL A 79 10.63 -3.37 1.68
CA VAL A 79 10.36 -2.25 2.57
C VAL A 79 10.52 -2.72 4.02
N GLY A 80 11.54 -2.21 4.71
CA GLY A 80 11.85 -2.51 6.11
C GLY A 80 10.94 -1.78 7.12
#